data_AF-A0A537M8H2-F1
#
_entry.id   AF-A0A537M8H2-F1
#
_cell.length_a   1.000
_cell.length_b   1.000
_cell.length_c   1.000
_cell.angle_alpha   90.00
_cell.angle_beta   90.00
_cell.angle_gamma   90.00
#
_symmetry.space_group_name_H-M   'P 1'
#
loop_
_entity.id
_entity.type
_entity.pdbx_description
1 polymer ?
#
loop_
_entity_poly.entity_id
_entity_poly.type
_entity_poly.pdbx_seq_one_letter_code
_entity_poly.pdbx_strand_id
1 'polypeptide(L)'
;MRPFDRSIRLAEGRGDLVTLGGDPDAEDVYRHANGRIVEEAESLGDGAALAIAVWEGRPHGTGDATADFVAKAAARGFALRQVRTDRPEAQG
;
A
#
# COMPACT_ATOMS: atom_id res chain seq x y z
N MET A 1 -0.15 -3.93 -28.07
CA MET A 1 -0.80 -3.80 -26.74
C MET A 1 0.25 -4.12 -25.69
N ARG A 2 0.52 -3.22 -24.74
CA ARG A 2 1.59 -3.46 -23.75
C ARG A 2 1.12 -4.47 -22.70
N PRO A 3 2.03 -5.24 -22.07
CA PRO A 3 1.66 -6.18 -21.00
C PRO A 3 0.85 -5.52 -19.87
N PHE A 4 1.18 -4.27 -19.54
CA PHE A 4 0.45 -3.45 -18.57
C PHE A 4 -1.03 -3.26 -18.93
N ASP A 5 -1.32 -2.81 -20.16
CA ASP A 5 -2.69 -2.57 -20.64
C ASP A 5 -3.56 -3.84 -20.56
N ARG A 6 -2.95 -5.01 -20.76
CA ARG A 6 -3.62 -6.30 -20.64
C ARG A 6 -4.00 -6.61 -19.20
N SER A 7 -3.10 -6.39 -18.25
CA SER A 7 -3.34 -6.65 -16.82
C SER A 7 -4.46 -5.78 -16.26
N ILE A 8 -4.49 -4.50 -16.64
CA ILE A 8 -5.55 -3.58 -16.21
C ILE A 8 -6.92 -4.04 -16.70
N ARG A 9 -7.06 -4.35 -18.00
CA ARG A 9 -8.33 -4.85 -18.55
C ARG A 9 -8.81 -6.15 -17.92
N LEU A 10 -7.87 -7.04 -17.55
CA LEU A 10 -8.21 -8.28 -16.88
C LEU A 10 -8.73 -8.03 -15.46
N ALA A 11 -8.13 -7.09 -14.72
CA ALA A 11 -8.61 -6.69 -13.40
C ALA A 11 -9.97 -5.98 -13.48
N GLU A 12 -10.13 -5.05 -14.43
CA GLU A 12 -11.41 -4.37 -14.73
C GLU A 12 -12.52 -5.38 -15.03
N GLY A 13 -12.26 -6.33 -15.93
CA GLY A 13 -13.25 -7.33 -16.34
C GLY A 13 -13.67 -8.30 -15.23
N ARG A 14 -12.90 -8.39 -14.13
CA ARG A 14 -13.21 -9.23 -12.97
C ARG A 14 -13.83 -8.46 -11.81
N GLY A 15 -13.86 -7.13 -11.88
CA GLY A 15 -14.20 -6.28 -10.74
C GLY A 15 -13.10 -6.20 -9.69
N ASP A 16 -11.88 -6.66 -10.01
CA ASP A 16 -10.70 -6.65 -9.12
C ASP A 16 -9.91 -5.33 -9.23
N LEU A 17 -10.48 -4.30 -9.86
CA LEU A 17 -9.85 -2.98 -10.00
C LEU A 17 -10.64 -1.91 -9.24
N VAL A 18 -9.99 -1.29 -8.27
CA VAL A 18 -10.47 -0.06 -7.64
C VAL A 18 -9.82 1.13 -8.34
N THR A 19 -10.62 1.93 -9.03
CA THR A 19 -10.16 3.21 -9.60
C THR A 19 -10.44 4.33 -8.61
N LEU A 20 -9.38 5.02 -8.21
CA LEU A 20 -9.48 6.20 -7.38
C LEU A 20 -9.70 7.41 -8.28
N GLY A 21 -10.78 8.15 -8.04
CA GLY A 21 -10.96 9.46 -8.67
C GLY A 21 -10.05 10.50 -8.01
N GLY A 22 -9.63 11.51 -8.76
CA GLY A 22 -8.83 12.61 -8.22
C GLY A 22 -7.81 13.15 -9.22
N ASP A 23 -7.04 14.13 -8.75
CA ASP A 23 -5.89 14.65 -9.47
C ASP A 23 -4.68 13.72 -9.21
N PRO A 24 -4.09 13.09 -10.26
CA PRO A 24 -2.92 12.24 -10.10
C PRO A 24 -1.69 12.99 -9.60
N ASP A 25 -1.66 14.32 -9.75
CA ASP A 25 -0.56 15.18 -9.31
C ASP A 25 -0.79 15.75 -7.89
N ALA A 26 -1.89 15.36 -7.22
CA ALA A 26 -2.13 15.75 -5.84
C ALA A 26 -1.09 15.11 -4.89
N GLU A 27 -0.57 15.92 -3.98
CA GLU A 27 0.45 15.52 -2.99
C GLU A 27 0.02 14.30 -2.13
N ASP A 28 -1.28 14.18 -1.85
CA ASP A 28 -1.85 13.13 -1.00
C ASP A 28 -2.38 11.89 -1.75
N VAL A 29 -2.15 11.77 -3.07
CA VAL A 29 -2.74 10.67 -3.87
C VAL A 29 -2.36 9.29 -3.32
N TYR A 30 -1.12 9.11 -2.88
CA TYR A 30 -0.64 7.87 -2.26
C TYR A 30 -1.24 7.62 -0.88
N ARG A 31 -1.45 8.69 -0.09
CA ARG A 31 -2.09 8.59 1.22
C ARG A 31 -3.56 8.15 1.07
N HIS A 32 -4.24 8.66 0.04
CA HIS A 32 -5.59 8.27 -0.30
C HIS A 32 -5.64 6.80 -0.75
N ALA A 33 -4.75 6.39 -1.67
CA ALA A 33 -4.64 5.01 -2.12
C ALA A 33 -4.38 4.03 -0.97
N ASN A 34 -3.43 4.35 -0.10
CA ASN A 34 -3.11 3.54 1.08
C ASN A 34 -4.30 3.41 2.04
N GLY A 35 -5.11 4.47 2.20
CA GLY A 35 -6.35 4.40 2.97
C GLY A 35 -7.35 3.41 2.36
N ARG A 36 -7.56 3.49 1.05
CA ARG A 36 -8.49 2.62 0.33
C ARG A 36 -8.07 1.15 0.35
N ILE A 37 -6.77 0.86 0.27
CA ILE A 37 -6.25 -0.51 0.42
C ILE A 37 -6.63 -1.11 1.78
N VAL A 38 -6.47 -0.32 2.84
CA VAL A 38 -6.76 -0.78 4.21
C VAL A 38 -8.27 -1.00 4.40
N GLU A 39 -9.09 -0.08 3.91
CA GLU A 39 -10.56 -0.20 3.95
C GLU A 39 -11.07 -1.39 3.15
N GLU A 40 -10.51 -1.63 1.96
CA GLU A 40 -10.87 -2.77 1.11
C GLU A 40 -10.51 -4.10 1.80
N ALA A 41 -9.30 -4.19 2.35
CA ALA A 41 -8.83 -5.38 3.08
C ALA A 41 -9.70 -5.69 4.31
N GLU A 42 -10.21 -4.66 4.99
CA GLU A 42 -11.18 -4.80 6.09
C GLU A 42 -12.54 -5.31 5.59
N SER A 43 -13.01 -4.80 4.44
CA SER A 43 -14.31 -5.17 3.86
C SER A 43 -14.37 -6.58 3.28
N LEU A 44 -13.25 -7.11 2.79
CA LEU A 44 -13.12 -8.48 2.27
C LEU A 44 -13.15 -9.56 3.38
N GLY A 45 -13.43 -9.16 4.62
CA GLY A 45 -13.19 -9.93 5.83
C GLY A 45 -13.84 -11.32 5.91
N ASP A 46 -12.98 -12.31 6.17
CA ASP A 46 -13.24 -13.54 6.96
C ASP A 46 -11.93 -14.15 7.55
N GLY A 47 -10.80 -13.43 7.48
CA GLY A 47 -9.47 -13.92 7.89
C GLY A 47 -8.53 -12.82 8.37
N ALA A 48 -7.43 -13.20 9.02
CA ALA A 48 -6.44 -12.26 9.54
C ALA A 48 -5.69 -11.58 8.39
N ALA A 49 -5.95 -10.28 8.16
CA ALA A 49 -5.25 -9.49 7.16
C ALA A 49 -3.78 -9.26 7.57
N LEU A 50 -2.89 -9.36 6.58
CA LEU A 50 -1.46 -9.06 6.72
C LEU A 50 -1.13 -7.79 5.93
N ALA A 51 -0.66 -6.75 6.60
CA ALA A 51 -0.10 -5.58 5.96
C ALA A 51 1.43 -5.73 5.84
N ILE A 52 1.93 -5.60 4.61
CA ILE A 52 3.35 -5.63 4.30
C ILE A 52 3.77 -4.24 3.83
N ALA A 53 4.70 -3.62 4.55
CA ALA A 53 5.34 -2.37 4.14
C ALA A 53 6.78 -2.64 3.72
N VAL A 54 7.17 -2.11 2.57
CA VAL A 54 8.53 -2.24 2.03
C VAL A 54 9.18 -0.86 2.06
N TRP A 55 10.35 -0.78 2.69
CA TRP A 55 11.07 0.45 2.94
C TRP A 55 12.39 0.46 2.19
N GLU A 56 12.62 1.52 1.44
CA GLU A 56 13.95 1.87 0.96
C GLU A 56 14.55 2.90 1.93
N GLY A 57 15.46 2.45 2.80
CA GLY A 57 16.05 3.29 3.85
C GLY A 57 15.22 3.36 5.14
N ARG A 58 15.38 4.44 5.92
CA ARG A 58 14.67 4.63 7.20
C ARG A 58 13.30 5.30 6.96
N PRO A 59 12.26 4.95 7.74
CA PRO A 59 11.00 5.69 7.73
C PRO A 59 11.25 7.17 8.06
N HIS A 60 10.70 8.09 7.27
CA HIS A 60 11.01 9.52 7.40
C HIS A 60 10.12 10.25 8.42
N GLY A 61 9.31 9.54 9.20
CA GLY A 61 8.45 10.13 10.23
C GLY A 61 7.26 10.89 9.62
N THR A 62 6.95 12.08 10.13
CA THR A 62 5.79 12.89 9.72
C THR A 62 5.79 13.19 8.22
N GLY A 63 4.69 12.85 7.53
CA GLY A 63 4.52 13.07 6.09
C GLY A 63 4.80 11.83 5.22
N ASP A 64 5.34 10.77 5.81
CA ASP A 64 5.62 9.52 5.10
C ASP A 64 4.34 8.70 4.90
N ALA A 65 3.87 8.62 3.65
CA ALA A 65 2.64 7.91 3.29
C ALA A 65 2.69 6.40 3.62
N THR A 66 3.88 5.80 3.66
CA THR A 66 4.08 4.39 4.05
C THR A 66 3.96 4.25 5.56
N ALA A 67 4.47 5.21 6.34
CA ALA A 67 4.30 5.22 7.79
C ALA A 67 2.82 5.34 8.18
N ASP A 68 2.09 6.21 7.49
CA ASP A 68 0.65 6.36 7.70
C ASP A 68 -0.13 5.09 7.35
N PHE A 69 0.25 4.39 6.28
CA PHE A 69 -0.32 3.08 5.93
C PHE A 69 -0.15 2.08 7.07
N VAL A 70 1.09 1.95 7.58
CA VAL A 70 1.40 1.04 8.70
C VAL A 70 0.57 1.38 9.93
N ALA A 71 0.46 2.67 10.27
CA ALA A 71 -0.35 3.12 11.41
C ALA A 71 -1.84 2.79 11.23
N LYS A 72 -2.41 3.03 10.04
CA LYS A 72 -3.81 2.73 9.72
C LYS A 72 -4.12 1.23 9.74
N ALA A 73 -3.19 0.40 9.28
CA ALA A 73 -3.31 -1.06 9.30
C ALA A 73 -3.20 -1.61 10.73
N ALA A 74 -2.24 -1.10 11.51
CA ALA A 74 -2.07 -1.45 12.92
C ALA A 74 -3.33 -1.15 13.74
N ALA A 75 -3.94 0.03 13.52
CA ALA A 75 -5.15 0.46 14.21
C ALA A 75 -6.36 -0.45 13.95
N ARG A 76 -6.37 -1.21 12.85
CA ARG A 76 -7.41 -2.19 12.50
C ARG A 76 -7.06 -3.62 12.91
N GLY A 77 -5.97 -3.80 13.66
CA GLY A 77 -5.55 -5.11 14.15
C GLY A 77 -4.90 -6.01 13.10
N PHE A 78 -4.46 -5.46 11.96
CA PHE A 78 -3.80 -6.27 10.93
C PHE A 78 -2.44 -6.75 11.44
N ALA A 79 -2.05 -7.96 11.04
CA ALA A 79 -0.70 -8.45 11.27
C ALA A 79 0.28 -7.62 10.42
N LEU A 80 1.40 -7.18 11.00
CA LEU A 80 2.35 -6.30 10.32
C LEU A 80 3.65 -7.03 9.97
N ARG A 81 4.15 -6.80 8.76
CA ARG A 81 5.50 -7.13 8.32
C ARG A 81 6.13 -5.94 7.64
N GLN A 82 7.33 -5.57 8.08
CA GLN A 82 8.08 -4.48 7.50
C GLN A 82 9.38 -5.03 6.94
N VAL A 83 9.62 -4.79 5.66
CA VAL A 83 10.79 -5.29 4.92
C VAL A 83 11.64 -4.09 4.55
N ARG A 84 12.93 -4.17 4.85
CA ARG A 84 13.93 -3.18 4.44
C ARG A 84 14.67 -3.70 3.22
N THR A 85 14.76 -2.89 2.17
CA THR A 85 15.46 -3.23 0.92
C THR A 85 16.86 -2.64 0.85
N ASP A 86 17.25 -1.80 1.82
CA ASP A 86 18.60 -1.26 1.89
C ASP A 86 19.61 -2.34 2.30
N ARG A 87 20.80 -2.30 1.69
CA ARG A 87 21.91 -3.18 2.08
C ARG A 87 22.26 -2.91 3.54
N PRO A 88 22.56 -3.96 4.35
CA PRO A 88 23.11 -3.73 5.68
C PRO A 88 24.39 -2.91 5.54
N GLU A 89 24.49 -1.79 6.26
CA GLU A 89 25.74 -1.04 6.37
C GLU A 89 26.82 -2.01 6.86
N ALA A 90 27.94 -2.08 6.14
CA ALA A 90 29.10 -2.83 6.61
C ALA A 90 29.49 -2.21 7.95
N GLN A 91 29.37 -2.99 9.02
CA GLN A 91 29.86 -2.60 10.34
C GLN A 91 31.37 -2.40 10.20
N GLY A 92 31.79 -1.13 10.21
CA GLY A 92 33.19 -0.72 10.28
C GLY A 92 33.78 -0.94 11.67
#